data_AF-C1LG54-F1
#
_entry.id   AF-C1LG54-F1
#
_cell.length_a   1.000
_cell.length_b   1.000
_cell.length_c   1.000
_cell.angle_alpha   90.00
_cell.angle_beta   90.00
_cell.angle_gamma   90.00
#
_symmetry.space_group_name_H-M   'P 1'
#
loop_
_entity.id
_entity.type
_entity.pdbx_description
1 polymer ?
#
loop_
_entity_poly.entity_id
_entity_poly.type
_entity_poly.pdbx_seq_one_letter_code
_entity_poly.pdbx_strand_id
1 'polypeptide(L)'
;MTQSSYLMAFIRSLMENSSMDIREKKKRQLERDFTETGAALNICLTEKFSDVNKILNTYGIVSQRVRDNKTSVAKIQRDLVECKSLLYCNREELRSLWLELVEQRRCLELVDQVDRLRSTPDALGYLVTARAWSEATQLMVSSNYILESQIAAIPAVQTIKTDLALKNKFLIDELKKELNRLLYDKPCILALEMHSRDFPLDKSDSYSIRKSVHSDSDYKMPIH
;
A
#
# COMPACT_ATOMS: atom_id res chain seq x y z
N MET A 1 6.78 48.95 -77.93
CA MET A 1 6.93 48.76 -79.39
C MET A 1 6.41 47.38 -79.71
N THR A 2 5.27 47.29 -80.38
CA THR A 2 4.53 46.04 -80.59
C THR A 2 5.29 45.14 -81.56
N GLN A 3 5.40 43.84 -81.25
CA GLN A 3 6.12 42.87 -82.10
C GLN A 3 5.68 42.89 -83.57
N SER A 4 4.41 43.27 -83.85
CA SER A 4 3.90 43.50 -85.20
C SER A 4 4.64 44.59 -85.97
N SER A 5 5.14 45.66 -85.33
CA SER A 5 5.86 46.73 -86.04
C SER A 5 7.24 46.27 -86.54
N TYR A 6 7.88 45.36 -85.80
CA TYR A 6 9.19 44.81 -86.16
C TYR A 6 9.07 43.79 -87.30
N LEU A 7 8.06 42.91 -87.22
CA LEU A 7 7.75 41.94 -88.27
C LEU A 7 7.38 42.65 -89.58
N MET A 8 6.55 43.70 -89.50
CA MET A 8 6.14 44.48 -90.67
C MET A 8 7.30 45.27 -91.28
N ALA A 9 8.20 45.85 -90.47
CA ALA A 9 9.41 46.51 -90.96
C ALA A 9 10.38 45.52 -91.64
N PHE A 10 10.46 44.29 -91.13
CA PHE A 10 11.29 43.23 -91.69
C PHE A 10 10.72 42.70 -93.02
N ILE A 11 9.41 42.46 -93.09
CA ILE A 11 8.69 42.10 -94.33
C ILE A 11 8.88 43.19 -95.38
N ARG A 12 8.77 44.48 -95.01
CA ARG A 12 9.02 45.60 -95.91
C ARG A 12 10.46 45.61 -96.43
N SER A 13 11.44 45.41 -95.55
CA SER A 13 12.87 45.30 -95.92
C SER A 13 13.19 44.10 -96.84
N LEU A 14 12.45 43.00 -96.72
CA LEU A 14 12.55 41.84 -97.62
C LEU A 14 11.94 42.11 -99.00
N MET A 15 10.85 42.89 -99.06
CA MET A 15 10.20 43.24 -100.33
C MET A 15 10.95 44.33 -101.11
N GLU A 16 11.59 45.27 -100.41
CA GLU A 16 12.27 46.45 -100.99
C GLU A 16 13.67 46.13 -101.56
N ASN A 17 14.29 45.02 -101.12
CA ASN A 17 15.55 44.52 -101.69
C ASN A 17 15.28 43.59 -102.89
N SER A 18 15.68 44.00 -104.10
CA SER A 18 15.40 43.28 -105.36
C SER A 18 16.36 42.13 -105.69
N SER A 19 17.51 42.02 -105.00
CA SER A 19 18.44 40.90 -105.24
C SER A 19 18.03 39.65 -104.48
N MET A 20 17.99 38.52 -105.18
CA MET A 20 17.62 37.21 -104.63
C MET A 20 18.56 36.79 -103.49
N ASP A 21 19.84 37.16 -103.61
CA ASP A 21 20.91 36.79 -102.67
C ASP A 21 20.78 37.49 -101.30
N ILE A 22 20.38 38.77 -101.25
CA ILE A 22 20.11 39.49 -99.99
C ILE A 22 18.90 38.89 -99.27
N ARG A 23 17.87 38.51 -100.03
CA ARG A 23 16.65 37.91 -99.49
C ARG A 23 16.91 36.54 -98.89
N GLU A 24 17.68 35.72 -99.59
CA GLU A 24 18.09 34.39 -99.13
C GLU A 24 19.01 34.49 -97.90
N LYS A 25 19.92 35.48 -97.86
CA LYS A 25 20.77 35.73 -96.70
C LYS A 25 19.98 36.16 -95.46
N LYS A 26 18.97 37.03 -95.61
CA LYS A 26 18.07 37.43 -94.50
C LYS A 26 17.16 36.29 -94.05
N LYS A 27 16.69 35.44 -94.97
CA LYS A 27 15.95 34.22 -94.64
C LYS A 27 16.80 33.26 -93.80
N ARG A 28 18.04 32.98 -94.22
CA ARG A 28 18.98 32.14 -93.45
C ARG A 28 19.37 32.75 -92.09
N GLN A 29 19.40 34.07 -91.98
CA GLN A 29 19.60 34.72 -90.67
C GLN A 29 18.40 34.48 -89.76
N LEU A 30 17.17 34.66 -90.26
CA LEU A 30 15.96 34.42 -89.49
C LEU A 30 15.83 32.96 -89.06
N GLU A 31 16.14 32.00 -89.94
CA GLU A 31 16.13 30.57 -89.61
C GLU A 31 17.16 30.25 -88.51
N ARG A 32 18.34 30.88 -88.55
CA ARG A 32 19.35 30.77 -87.48
C ARG A 32 18.87 31.39 -86.17
N ASP A 33 18.35 32.61 -86.21
CA ASP A 33 17.87 33.30 -85.01
C ASP A 33 16.69 32.53 -84.38
N PHE A 34 15.79 31.95 -85.20
CA PHE A 34 14.66 31.16 -84.72
C PHE A 34 15.11 29.83 -84.09
N THR A 35 16.07 29.14 -84.70
CA THR A 35 16.64 27.90 -84.15
C THR A 35 17.44 28.16 -82.87
N GLU A 36 18.22 29.25 -82.81
CA GLU A 36 18.97 29.66 -81.64
C GLU A 36 18.05 30.05 -80.47
N THR A 37 17.01 30.84 -80.74
CA THR A 37 16.02 31.22 -79.73
C THR A 37 15.22 30.00 -79.24
N GLY A 38 14.85 29.08 -80.14
CA GLY A 38 14.20 27.83 -79.79
C GLY A 38 15.07 26.93 -78.92
N ALA A 39 16.37 26.83 -79.21
CA ALA A 39 17.33 26.09 -78.41
C ALA A 39 17.51 26.72 -77.01
N ALA A 40 17.69 28.04 -76.93
CA ALA A 40 17.81 28.76 -75.67
C ALA A 40 16.56 28.62 -74.79
N LEU A 41 15.37 28.71 -75.40
CA LEU A 41 14.10 28.48 -74.71
C LEU A 41 13.99 27.04 -74.21
N ASN A 42 14.36 26.06 -75.03
CA ASN A 42 14.31 24.64 -74.63
C ASN A 42 15.25 24.34 -73.46
N ILE A 43 16.46 24.91 -73.46
CA ILE A 43 17.40 24.78 -72.34
C ILE A 43 16.81 25.39 -71.06
N CYS A 44 16.30 26.62 -71.13
CA CYS A 44 15.66 27.29 -69.99
C CYS A 44 14.44 26.52 -69.47
N LEU A 45 13.60 26.00 -70.38
CA LEU A 45 12.43 25.21 -70.03
C LEU A 45 12.83 23.91 -69.31
N THR A 46 13.85 23.22 -69.81
CA THR A 46 14.33 21.95 -69.24
C THR A 46 14.90 22.16 -67.83
N GLU A 47 15.65 23.23 -67.62
CA GLU A 47 16.20 23.60 -66.30
C GLU A 47 15.09 23.89 -65.29
N LYS A 48 14.09 24.71 -65.67
CA LYS A 48 12.94 25.01 -64.82
C LYS A 48 12.08 23.79 -64.52
N PHE A 49 11.91 22.88 -65.48
CA PHE A 49 11.22 21.61 -65.24
C PHE A 49 11.96 20.74 -64.21
N SER A 50 13.28 20.66 -64.32
CA SER A 50 14.12 19.96 -63.33
C SER A 50 13.93 20.54 -61.93
N ASP A 51 13.96 21.87 -61.80
CA ASP A 51 13.81 22.54 -60.50
C ASP A 51 12.42 22.36 -59.89
N VAL A 52 11.36 22.45 -60.70
CA VAL A 52 9.98 22.15 -60.26
C VAL A 52 9.89 20.71 -59.76
N ASN A 53 10.52 19.75 -60.45
CA ASN A 53 10.50 18.35 -60.03
C ASN A 53 11.25 18.14 -58.70
N LYS A 54 12.38 18.84 -58.48
CA LYS A 54 13.08 18.84 -57.18
C LYS A 54 12.22 19.41 -56.06
N ILE A 55 11.53 20.52 -56.31
CA ILE A 55 10.63 21.15 -55.34
C ILE A 55 9.47 20.20 -55.02
N LEU A 56 8.85 19.59 -56.02
CA LEU A 56 7.75 18.65 -55.85
C LEU A 56 8.17 17.42 -55.04
N ASN A 57 9.34 16.85 -55.33
CA ASN A 57 9.89 15.74 -54.56
C ASN A 57 10.17 16.13 -53.10
N THR A 58 10.82 17.28 -52.89
CA THR A 58 11.10 17.79 -51.54
C THR A 58 9.82 18.03 -50.76
N TYR A 59 8.81 18.63 -51.40
CA TYR A 59 7.50 18.84 -50.81
C TYR A 59 6.81 17.51 -50.48
N GLY A 60 6.91 16.50 -51.34
CA GLY A 60 6.40 15.15 -51.08
C GLY A 60 7.03 14.52 -49.84
N ILE A 61 8.36 14.59 -49.72
CA ILE A 61 9.09 14.08 -48.55
C ILE A 61 8.69 14.84 -47.28
N VAL A 62 8.67 16.17 -47.31
CA VAL A 62 8.29 16.99 -46.16
C VAL A 62 6.85 16.71 -45.74
N SER A 63 5.93 16.62 -46.71
CA SER A 63 4.52 16.31 -46.44
C SER A 63 4.36 14.93 -45.82
N GLN A 64 5.12 13.93 -46.27
CA GLN A 64 5.10 12.60 -45.67
C GLN A 64 5.64 12.64 -44.25
N ARG A 65 6.80 13.28 -44.02
CA ARG A 65 7.37 13.44 -42.67
C ARG A 65 6.42 14.15 -41.70
N VAL A 66 5.71 15.18 -42.17
CA VAL A 66 4.71 15.88 -41.35
C VAL A 66 3.55 14.95 -40.99
N ARG A 67 3.07 14.12 -41.92
CA ARG A 67 2.04 13.11 -41.64
C ARG A 67 2.54 12.09 -40.62
N ASP A 68 3.73 11.55 -40.81
CA ASP A 68 4.34 10.54 -39.92
C ASP A 68 4.58 11.11 -38.52
N ASN A 69 5.03 12.36 -38.42
CA ASN A 69 5.16 13.03 -37.14
C ASN A 69 3.81 13.22 -36.45
N LYS A 70 2.76 13.60 -37.19
CA LYS A 70 1.42 13.76 -36.62
C LYS A 70 0.86 12.43 -36.10
N THR A 71 1.07 11.33 -36.81
CA THR A 71 0.64 10.00 -36.35
C THR A 71 1.47 9.52 -35.16
N SER A 72 2.79 9.76 -35.15
CA SER A 72 3.68 9.45 -34.03
C SER A 72 3.28 10.22 -32.77
N VAL A 73 3.04 11.53 -32.87
CA VAL A 73 2.56 12.35 -31.74
C VAL A 73 1.22 11.84 -31.22
N ALA A 74 0.27 11.52 -32.10
CA ALA A 74 -1.02 10.96 -31.69
C ALA A 74 -0.86 9.60 -30.98
N LYS A 75 0.14 8.79 -31.37
CA LYS A 75 0.48 7.55 -30.67
C LYS A 75 1.04 7.83 -29.29
N ILE A 76 2.06 8.69 -29.18
CA ILE A 76 2.67 9.06 -27.90
C ILE A 76 1.61 9.62 -26.92
N GLN A 77 0.67 10.43 -27.40
CA GLN A 77 -0.43 10.94 -26.59
C GLN A 77 -1.33 9.82 -26.05
N ARG A 78 -1.68 8.82 -26.88
CA ARG A 78 -2.46 7.66 -26.44
C ARG A 78 -1.70 6.83 -25.42
N ASP A 79 -0.43 6.51 -25.70
CA ASP A 79 0.42 5.72 -24.83
C ASP A 79 0.59 6.42 -23.46
N LEU A 80 0.74 7.76 -23.45
CA LEU A 80 0.83 8.53 -22.20
C LEU A 80 -0.46 8.48 -21.38
N VAL A 81 -1.63 8.52 -22.03
CA VAL A 81 -2.93 8.40 -21.35
C VAL A 81 -3.09 7.01 -20.75
N GLU A 82 -2.66 5.97 -21.46
CA GLU A 82 -2.66 4.59 -20.97
C GLU A 82 -1.71 4.42 -19.78
N CYS A 83 -0.46 4.90 -19.89
CA CYS A 83 0.49 4.90 -18.78
C CYS A 83 -0.05 5.65 -17.57
N LYS A 84 -0.71 6.80 -17.78
CA LYS A 84 -1.37 7.54 -16.71
C LYS A 84 -2.42 6.65 -16.02
N SER A 85 -3.29 5.99 -16.79
CA SER A 85 -4.30 5.08 -16.24
C SER A 85 -3.68 3.95 -15.40
N LEU A 86 -2.64 3.29 -15.93
CA LEU A 86 -1.94 2.21 -15.23
C LEU A 86 -1.32 2.69 -13.91
N LEU A 87 -0.73 3.90 -13.90
CA LEU A 87 -0.21 4.51 -12.69
C LEU A 87 -1.30 4.83 -11.67
N TYR A 88 -2.49 5.28 -12.12
CA TYR A 88 -3.63 5.47 -11.21
C TYR A 88 -4.10 4.15 -10.60
N CYS A 89 -4.23 3.08 -11.40
CA CYS A 89 -4.58 1.76 -10.90
C CYS A 89 -3.57 1.26 -9.86
N ASN A 90 -2.27 1.31 -10.19
CA ASN A 90 -1.22 0.87 -9.28
C ASN A 90 -1.18 1.67 -7.98
N ARG A 91 -1.43 2.98 -8.04
CA ARG A 91 -1.54 3.82 -6.84
C ARG A 91 -2.71 3.39 -5.95
N GLU A 92 -3.84 3.04 -6.54
CA GLU A 92 -5.01 2.59 -5.77
C GLU A 92 -4.78 1.21 -5.14
N GLU A 93 -4.15 0.29 -5.88
CA GLU A 93 -3.72 -1.01 -5.34
C GLU A 93 -2.78 -0.83 -4.14
N LEU A 94 -1.77 0.04 -4.26
CA LEU A 94 -0.83 0.30 -3.17
C LEU A 94 -1.53 0.90 -1.94
N ARG A 95 -2.50 1.79 -2.15
CA ARG A 95 -3.32 2.35 -1.07
C ARG A 95 -4.15 1.26 -0.38
N SER A 96 -4.77 0.38 -1.16
CA SER A 96 -5.56 -0.73 -0.61
C SER A 96 -4.68 -1.68 0.21
N LEU A 97 -3.52 -2.05 -0.32
CA LEU A 97 -2.56 -2.90 0.39
C LEU A 97 -2.04 -2.25 1.66
N TRP A 98 -1.82 -0.93 1.65
CA TRP A 98 -1.41 -0.21 2.85
C TRP A 98 -2.49 -0.20 3.93
N LEU A 99 -3.77 0.00 3.55
CA LEU A 99 -4.89 -0.08 4.48
C LEU A 99 -5.02 -1.49 5.07
N GLU A 100 -4.92 -2.52 4.23
CA GLU A 100 -4.94 -3.91 4.67
C GLU A 100 -3.78 -4.22 5.61
N LEU A 101 -2.57 -3.71 5.33
CA LEU A 101 -1.42 -3.87 6.23
C LEU A 101 -1.66 -3.22 7.60
N VAL A 102 -2.27 -2.03 7.64
CA VAL A 102 -2.60 -1.33 8.89
C VAL A 102 -3.62 -2.14 9.69
N GLU A 103 -4.66 -2.66 9.02
CA GLU A 103 -5.67 -3.52 9.64
C GLU A 103 -5.06 -4.83 10.17
N GLN A 104 -4.23 -5.50 9.37
CA GLN A 104 -3.55 -6.73 9.77
C GLN A 104 -2.62 -6.51 10.97
N ARG A 105 -1.86 -5.41 11.02
CA ARG A 105 -1.04 -5.05 12.20
C ARG A 105 -1.91 -4.87 13.43
N ARG A 106 -3.05 -4.21 13.29
CA ARG A 106 -3.99 -4.03 14.39
C ARG A 106 -4.59 -5.35 14.86
N CYS A 107 -4.92 -6.25 13.95
CA CYS A 107 -5.37 -7.60 14.28
C CYS A 107 -4.28 -8.38 15.03
N LEU A 108 -3.01 -8.30 14.62
CA LEU A 108 -1.90 -8.94 15.32
C LEU A 108 -1.71 -8.39 16.75
N GLU A 109 -1.80 -7.07 16.94
CA GLU A 109 -1.76 -6.46 18.28
C GLU A 109 -2.87 -7.01 19.18
N LEU A 110 -4.09 -7.10 18.66
CA LEU A 110 -5.22 -7.65 19.41
C LEU A 110 -5.03 -9.14 19.73
N VAL A 111 -4.50 -9.92 18.79
CA VAL A 111 -4.18 -11.34 19.01
C VAL A 111 -3.12 -11.51 20.10
N ASP A 112 -2.03 -10.74 20.07
CA ASP A 112 -0.99 -10.77 21.11
C ASP A 112 -1.57 -10.43 22.49
N GLN A 113 -2.45 -9.43 22.57
CA GLN A 113 -3.12 -9.10 23.83
C GLN A 113 -4.03 -10.24 24.33
N VAL A 114 -4.74 -10.93 23.42
CA VAL A 114 -5.57 -12.09 23.75
C VAL A 114 -4.70 -13.27 24.21
N ASP A 115 -3.58 -13.54 23.56
CA ASP A 115 -2.68 -14.64 23.92
C ASP A 115 -2.03 -14.40 25.30
N ARG A 116 -1.60 -13.17 25.60
CA ARG A 116 -1.13 -12.79 26.94
C ARG A 116 -2.21 -13.01 27.98
N LEU A 117 -3.44 -12.59 27.70
CA LEU A 117 -4.57 -12.78 28.60
C LEU A 117 -4.89 -14.26 28.79
N ARG A 118 -4.79 -15.09 27.74
CA ARG A 118 -4.98 -16.54 27.83
C ARG A 118 -3.94 -17.22 28.71
N SER A 119 -2.69 -16.76 28.71
CA SER A 119 -1.62 -17.31 29.55
C SER A 119 -1.67 -16.82 31.02
N THR A 120 -2.44 -15.76 31.30
CA THR A 120 -2.51 -15.11 32.61
C THR A 120 -3.07 -16.03 33.72
N PRO A 121 -4.17 -16.79 33.54
CA PRO A 121 -4.73 -17.63 34.60
C PRO A 121 -3.77 -18.74 35.05
N ASP A 122 -3.01 -19.31 34.12
CA ASP A 122 -2.00 -20.32 34.40
C ASP A 122 -0.85 -19.71 35.22
N ALA A 123 -0.29 -18.58 34.77
CA ALA A 123 0.76 -17.85 35.49
C ALA A 123 0.32 -17.43 36.90
N LEU A 124 -0.93 -16.99 37.05
CA LEU A 124 -1.52 -16.66 38.35
C LEU A 124 -1.61 -17.89 39.26
N GLY A 125 -1.98 -19.05 38.70
CA GLY A 125 -1.95 -20.32 39.43
C GLY A 125 -0.59 -20.63 40.03
N TYR A 126 0.49 -20.42 39.27
CA TYR A 126 1.87 -20.60 39.75
C TYR A 126 2.28 -19.57 40.82
N LEU A 127 1.91 -18.30 40.66
CA LEU A 127 2.24 -17.26 41.65
C LEU A 127 1.53 -17.47 42.98
N VAL A 128 0.29 -17.99 42.94
CA VAL A 128 -0.47 -18.33 44.14
C VAL A 128 0.15 -19.54 44.87
N THR A 129 0.59 -20.58 44.17
CA THR A 129 1.29 -21.71 44.81
C THR A 129 2.64 -21.30 45.40
N ALA A 130 3.35 -20.36 44.76
CA ALA A 130 4.57 -19.75 45.26
C ALA A 130 4.36 -18.74 46.40
N ARG A 131 3.12 -18.42 46.79
CA ARG A 131 2.74 -17.37 47.77
C ARG A 131 3.29 -15.97 47.45
N ALA A 132 3.57 -15.69 46.18
CA ALA A 132 4.02 -14.38 45.71
C ALA A 132 2.82 -13.43 45.50
N TRP A 133 2.11 -13.09 46.58
CA TRP A 133 0.83 -12.37 46.53
C TRP A 133 0.91 -10.98 45.89
N SER A 134 2.04 -10.27 46.05
CA SER A 134 2.24 -8.94 45.46
C SER A 134 2.28 -9.01 43.94
N GLU A 135 3.07 -9.94 43.39
CA GLU A 135 3.20 -10.16 41.95
C GLU A 135 1.91 -10.69 41.34
N ALA A 136 1.23 -11.62 42.04
CA ALA A 136 -0.08 -12.15 41.63
C ALA A 136 -1.15 -11.04 41.52
N THR A 137 -1.18 -10.12 42.48
CA THR A 137 -2.13 -9.00 42.49
C THR A 137 -1.80 -7.98 41.41
N GLN A 138 -0.51 -7.69 41.19
CA GLN A 138 -0.07 -6.79 40.11
C GLN A 138 -0.42 -7.35 38.73
N LEU A 139 -0.19 -8.65 38.51
CA LEU A 139 -0.58 -9.35 37.29
C LEU A 139 -2.09 -9.30 37.09
N MET A 140 -2.88 -9.58 38.13
CA MET A 140 -4.35 -9.52 38.11
C MET A 140 -4.88 -8.12 37.74
N VAL A 141 -4.31 -7.06 38.32
CA VAL A 141 -4.71 -5.67 38.02
C VAL A 141 -4.36 -5.31 36.58
N SER A 142 -3.17 -5.70 36.11
CA SER A 142 -2.73 -5.43 34.74
C SER A 142 -3.60 -6.13 33.69
N SER A 143 -4.01 -7.38 33.95
CA SER A 143 -4.87 -8.15 33.05
C SER A 143 -6.32 -7.67 33.07
N ASN A 144 -6.84 -7.19 34.20
CA ASN A 144 -8.14 -6.53 34.26
C ASN A 144 -8.17 -5.22 33.46
N TYR A 145 -7.10 -4.43 33.49
CA TYR A 145 -6.99 -3.22 32.66
C TYR A 145 -7.05 -3.53 31.16
N ILE A 146 -6.38 -4.61 30.71
CA ILE A 146 -6.44 -5.08 29.31
C ILE A 146 -7.86 -5.50 28.93
N LEU A 147 -8.54 -6.24 29.81
CA LEU A 147 -9.93 -6.70 29.64
C LEU A 147 -10.96 -5.56 29.53
N GLU A 148 -10.71 -4.40 30.14
CA GLU A 148 -11.61 -3.24 30.13
C GLU A 148 -11.40 -2.33 28.90
N SER A 149 -10.31 -2.48 28.16
CA SER A 149 -9.89 -1.51 27.14
C SER A 149 -10.51 -1.72 25.75
N GLN A 150 -9.97 -2.63 24.94
CA GLN A 150 -10.23 -2.73 23.48
C GLN A 150 -10.71 -4.13 23.06
N ILE A 151 -10.65 -5.09 23.96
CA ILE A 151 -10.91 -6.52 23.71
C ILE A 151 -12.27 -6.96 24.30
N ALA A 152 -12.92 -6.08 25.08
CA ALA A 152 -14.14 -6.38 25.82
C ALA A 152 -15.32 -6.85 24.94
N ALA A 153 -15.33 -6.48 23.65
CA ALA A 153 -16.39 -6.84 22.71
C ALA A 153 -16.21 -8.23 22.06
N ILE A 154 -15.07 -8.88 22.25
CA ILE A 154 -14.75 -10.16 21.59
C ILE A 154 -15.34 -11.33 22.40
N PRO A 155 -16.24 -12.15 21.83
CA PRO A 155 -16.89 -13.26 22.56
C PRO A 155 -15.91 -14.29 23.13
N ALA A 156 -14.80 -14.56 22.44
CA ALA A 156 -13.76 -15.49 22.91
C ALA A 156 -13.07 -15.03 24.21
N VAL A 157 -13.08 -13.72 24.48
CA VAL A 157 -12.47 -13.13 25.68
C VAL A 157 -13.41 -13.21 26.88
N GLN A 158 -14.71 -13.40 26.65
CA GLN A 158 -15.70 -13.50 27.72
C GLN A 158 -15.47 -14.72 28.62
N THR A 159 -15.06 -15.86 28.06
CA THR A 159 -14.70 -17.05 28.84
C THR A 159 -13.48 -16.79 29.72
N ILE A 160 -12.46 -16.11 29.19
CA ILE A 160 -11.25 -15.77 29.95
C ILE A 160 -11.58 -14.74 31.05
N LYS A 161 -12.47 -13.78 30.76
CA LYS A 161 -12.97 -12.82 31.74
C LYS A 161 -13.68 -13.50 32.90
N THR A 162 -14.52 -14.48 32.63
CA THR A 162 -15.19 -15.24 33.70
C THR A 162 -14.22 -16.06 34.53
N ASP A 163 -13.22 -16.70 33.91
CA ASP A 163 -12.21 -17.48 34.62
C ASP A 163 -11.31 -16.59 35.49
N LEU A 164 -10.84 -15.47 34.94
CA LEU A 164 -10.04 -14.50 35.70
C LEU A 164 -10.83 -13.88 36.86
N ALA A 165 -12.13 -13.63 36.69
CA ALA A 165 -12.99 -13.14 37.77
C ALA A 165 -13.11 -14.16 38.92
N LEU A 166 -13.23 -15.46 38.59
CA LEU A 166 -13.23 -16.53 39.59
C LEU A 166 -11.89 -16.63 40.32
N LYS A 167 -10.77 -16.55 39.59
CA LYS A 167 -9.43 -16.55 40.19
C LYS A 167 -9.17 -15.31 41.04
N ASN A 168 -9.70 -14.14 40.66
CA ASN A 168 -9.61 -12.92 41.44
C ASN A 168 -10.35 -13.06 42.78
N LYS A 169 -11.57 -13.60 42.76
CA LYS A 169 -12.31 -13.91 43.98
C LYS A 169 -11.54 -14.89 44.87
N PHE A 170 -11.00 -15.95 44.29
CA PHE A 170 -10.17 -16.93 45.00
C PHE A 170 -8.91 -16.29 45.64
N LEU A 171 -8.20 -15.43 44.90
CA LEU A 171 -7.03 -14.71 45.38
C LEU A 171 -7.38 -13.85 46.60
N ILE A 172 -8.48 -13.09 46.53
CA ILE A 172 -8.94 -12.23 47.62
C ILE A 172 -9.32 -13.07 48.85
N ASP A 173 -10.03 -14.17 48.65
CA ASP A 173 -10.45 -15.07 49.75
C ASP A 173 -9.24 -15.73 50.43
N GLU A 174 -8.25 -16.19 49.68
CA GLU A 174 -7.01 -16.77 50.25
C GLU A 174 -6.14 -15.72 50.94
N LEU A 175 -6.00 -14.52 50.36
CA LEU A 175 -5.27 -13.43 51.01
C LEU A 175 -5.93 -13.05 52.34
N LYS A 176 -7.27 -13.01 52.38
CA LYS A 176 -8.05 -12.75 53.60
C LYS A 176 -7.82 -13.83 54.65
N LYS A 177 -7.80 -15.11 54.26
CA LYS A 177 -7.51 -16.23 55.18
C LYS A 177 -6.08 -16.17 55.72
N GLU A 178 -5.08 -15.95 54.87
CA GLU A 178 -3.69 -15.84 55.31
C GLU A 178 -3.46 -14.62 56.21
N LEU A 179 -4.11 -13.49 55.91
CA LEU A 179 -4.05 -12.32 56.77
C LEU A 179 -4.72 -12.58 58.13
N ASN A 180 -5.89 -13.21 58.16
CA ASN A 180 -6.54 -13.63 59.41
C ASN A 180 -5.67 -14.61 60.21
N ARG A 181 -5.03 -15.57 59.53
CA ARG A 181 -4.12 -16.52 60.18
C ARG A 181 -2.90 -15.81 60.78
N LEU A 182 -2.32 -14.85 60.07
CA LEU A 182 -1.15 -14.10 60.53
C LEU A 182 -1.47 -13.09 61.64
N LEU A 183 -2.65 -12.46 61.57
CA LEU A 183 -3.05 -11.39 62.49
C LEU A 183 -3.75 -11.91 63.75
N TYR A 184 -4.51 -12.99 63.66
CA TYR A 184 -5.31 -13.52 64.77
C TYR A 184 -4.84 -14.91 65.19
N ASP A 185 -4.78 -15.90 64.30
CA ASP A 185 -4.54 -17.28 64.73
C ASP A 185 -3.11 -17.51 65.25
N LYS A 186 -2.10 -17.05 64.50
CA LYS A 186 -0.69 -17.23 64.86
C LYS A 186 -0.32 -16.52 66.18
N PRO A 187 -0.67 -15.24 66.40
CA PRO A 187 -0.40 -14.60 67.69
C PRO A 187 -1.26 -15.15 68.83
N CYS A 188 -2.51 -15.58 68.59
CA CYS A 188 -3.31 -16.25 69.62
C CYS A 188 -2.70 -17.60 70.05
N ILE A 189 -2.23 -18.41 69.11
CA ILE A 189 -1.53 -19.67 69.42
C ILE A 189 -0.24 -19.41 70.19
N LEU A 190 0.56 -18.43 69.77
CA LEU A 190 1.79 -18.05 70.49
C LEU A 190 1.50 -17.51 71.90
N ALA A 191 0.45 -16.71 72.07
CA ALA A 191 0.01 -16.23 73.38
C ALA A 191 -0.46 -17.39 74.29
N LEU A 192 -1.18 -18.37 73.73
CA LEU A 192 -1.58 -19.59 74.44
C LEU A 192 -0.40 -20.50 74.78
N GLU A 193 0.60 -20.62 73.90
CA GLU A 193 1.86 -21.35 74.18
C GLU A 193 2.71 -20.66 75.25
N MET A 194 2.74 -19.33 75.25
CA MET A 194 3.37 -18.55 76.32
C MET A 194 2.64 -18.77 77.66
N HIS A 195 1.29 -18.72 77.66
CA HIS A 195 0.51 -18.98 78.87
C HIS A 195 0.60 -20.43 79.36
N SER A 196 0.77 -21.40 78.46
CA SER A 196 0.99 -22.82 78.79
C SER A 196 2.39 -23.11 79.33
N ARG A 197 3.37 -22.22 79.11
CA ARG A 197 4.70 -22.31 79.72
C ARG A 197 4.75 -21.73 81.13
N ASP A 198 3.87 -20.79 81.46
CA ASP A 198 3.80 -20.16 82.78
C ASP A 198 3.02 -21.01 83.82
N PHE A 199 2.35 -22.09 83.41
CA PHE A 199 1.66 -23.04 84.30
C PHE A 199 2.07 -24.49 84.01
N PRO A 200 2.84 -25.16 84.90
CA PRO A 200 3.02 -26.61 84.80
C PRO A 200 1.73 -27.30 85.27
N LEU A 201 0.96 -27.87 84.34
CA LEU A 201 -0.17 -28.74 84.66
C LEU A 201 0.32 -30.06 85.27
N ASP A 202 -0.16 -30.31 86.49
CA ASP A 202 -0.03 -31.58 87.21
C ASP A 202 -0.66 -32.73 86.41
N LYS A 203 0.04 -33.86 86.34
CA LYS A 203 -0.34 -35.04 85.57
C LYS A 203 -1.42 -35.81 86.33
N SER A 204 -2.70 -35.50 86.15
CA SER A 204 -3.76 -36.45 86.58
C SER A 204 -5.03 -36.54 85.72
N ASP A 205 -5.29 -35.68 84.74
CA ASP A 205 -6.60 -35.70 84.03
C ASP A 205 -6.56 -36.14 82.55
N SER A 206 -5.51 -36.87 82.14
CA SER A 206 -5.34 -37.32 80.74
C SER A 206 -6.19 -38.54 80.33
N TYR A 207 -7.16 -38.96 81.13
CA TYR A 207 -8.04 -40.11 80.82
C TYR A 207 -9.52 -39.81 81.06
N SER A 208 -10.08 -38.79 80.39
CA SER A 208 -11.55 -38.70 80.23
C SER A 208 -12.01 -37.95 78.97
N ILE A 209 -11.18 -37.07 78.40
CA ILE A 209 -11.52 -36.36 77.15
C ILE A 209 -10.80 -37.01 75.95
N ARG A 210 -11.06 -38.30 75.72
CA ARG A 210 -10.69 -38.96 74.45
C ARG A 210 -11.74 -39.93 73.92
N LYS A 211 -12.84 -40.15 74.66
CA LYS A 211 -13.91 -41.08 74.28
C LYS A 211 -15.19 -40.42 73.74
N SER A 212 -15.29 -39.10 73.64
CA SER A 212 -16.50 -38.43 73.10
C SER A 212 -16.43 -37.98 71.64
N VAL A 213 -15.34 -38.25 70.91
CA VAL A 213 -15.18 -37.84 69.50
C VAL A 213 -15.10 -39.04 68.53
N HIS A 214 -15.23 -40.27 69.01
CA HIS A 214 -15.15 -41.49 68.18
C HIS A 214 -16.50 -42.23 67.97
N SER A 215 -17.64 -41.55 68.10
CA SER A 215 -18.96 -42.19 67.89
C SER A 215 -19.86 -41.59 66.81
N ASP A 216 -19.38 -40.68 65.95
CA ASP A 216 -20.18 -40.24 64.78
C ASP A 216 -19.36 -40.25 63.47
N SER A 217 -18.68 -41.36 63.22
CA SER A 217 -18.24 -41.75 61.87
C SER A 217 -19.11 -42.91 61.39
N ASP A 218 -20.28 -42.58 60.84
CA ASP A 218 -21.02 -43.31 59.80
C ASP A 218 -22.24 -42.40 59.52
N TYR A 219 -22.43 -41.81 58.35
CA TYR A 219 -23.05 -42.47 57.20
C TYR A 219 -22.76 -41.69 55.88
N LYS A 220 -22.23 -42.41 54.89
CA LYS A 220 -22.56 -42.44 53.45
C LYS A 220 -22.91 -41.14 52.67
N MET A 221 -22.11 -40.92 51.62
CA MET A 221 -22.48 -40.30 50.32
C MET A 221 -23.77 -40.88 49.72
N PRO A 222 -24.50 -40.09 48.89
CA PRO A 222 -24.42 -40.26 47.43
C PRO A 222 -24.43 -38.90 46.69
N ILE A 223 -23.52 -38.63 45.75
CA ILE A 223 -23.62 -38.91 44.30
C ILE A 223 -25.06 -38.93 43.76
N HIS A 224 -25.52 -37.78 43.26
CA HIS A 224 -25.99 -37.65 41.88
C HIS A 224 -25.87 -36.21 41.38
#